data_AF-A0A6M7U438-F1
#
_entry.id   AF-A0A6M7U438-F1
#
_cell.length_a   1.000
_cell.length_b   1.000
_cell.length_c   1.000
_cell.angle_alpha   90.00
_cell.angle_beta   90.00
_cell.angle_gamma   90.00
#
_symmetry.space_group_name_H-M   'P 1'
#
loop_
_entity.id
_entity.type
_entity.pdbx_description
1 polymer ?
#
loop_
_entity_poly.entity_id
_entity_poly.type
_entity_poly.pdbx_seq_one_letter_code
_entity_poly.pdbx_strand_id
1 'polypeptide(L)'
;MAKIIETSTGALALTFDDVLLQPGHSEVMPGETDVRTRIAGDIDLNVPILSAAMDTVTEARLAIAMAQAGGIGVIHRNFSPAEQAEQVRQVKKFESGMVVNPVTIGPDATLADALSLMRTYSISGIPVVENGGTGGHKTGRLVGILTNRDVRFASDPAQKVYELMTRENLITVKENVDQDEAKRLLHQHRIEKLVVVDKKGNCVGLITVKDIEKSQLNPHATKDAQGRLRAAAATSVGDDGFERAERLIEAGVDLLVIDTAHGHSQRVLDAVTRAKKLSNSVRILAGNVATAEGTQALIDAGADAVKVGIGPGSICTTRIVAGVGVPQLSAIMSAVETAHKSGVSVIADGGIKYSGDLAKALAAGASAAMIGSLLAGTDESPGEVYLHQGRSFKAYRGMGSVGAMARGSADRYFQAEVRDTLKLVPEGIEGQVPYKGPVSGVLHQLAGGLKAAMGYVGGRDLADFRERATFVRISNAGLRESHAHDVTITRESPNYPGGA
;
A
#
# COMPACT_ATOMS: atom_id res chain seq x y z
N MET A 1 34.64 23.56 5.00
CA MET A 1 35.19 22.56 5.94
C MET A 1 34.06 21.65 6.40
N ALA A 2 34.33 20.36 6.62
CA ALA A 2 33.34 19.43 7.18
C ALA A 2 33.00 19.81 8.63
N LYS A 3 31.76 19.53 9.06
CA LYS A 3 31.26 19.81 10.41
C LYS A 3 30.68 18.55 11.02
N ILE A 4 30.91 18.36 12.32
CA ILE A 4 30.17 17.41 13.14
C ILE A 4 28.98 18.17 13.72
N ILE A 5 27.78 17.61 13.59
CA ILE A 5 26.53 18.23 14.02
C ILE A 5 25.99 17.55 15.27
N GLU A 6 25.25 18.30 16.08
CA GLU A 6 24.31 17.69 17.04
C GLU A 6 22.99 17.41 16.33
N THR A 7 22.32 16.33 16.72
CA THR A 7 21.02 15.94 16.14
C THR A 7 19.90 16.23 17.13
N SER A 8 18.65 15.96 16.73
CA SER A 8 17.48 16.04 17.61
C SER A 8 17.58 15.17 18.86
N THR A 9 18.46 14.17 18.86
CA THR A 9 18.75 13.30 20.02
C THR A 9 19.99 13.74 20.82
N GLY A 10 20.52 14.94 20.54
CA GLY A 10 21.71 15.52 21.16
C GLY A 10 23.01 15.19 20.41
N ALA A 11 24.11 15.13 21.16
CA ALA A 11 25.46 14.90 20.63
C ALA A 11 25.66 13.54 19.91
N LEU A 12 24.79 12.56 20.20
CA LEU A 12 24.78 11.27 19.51
C LEU A 12 23.49 11.14 18.70
N ALA A 13 23.62 10.66 17.47
CA ALA A 13 22.50 10.20 16.68
C ALA A 13 22.18 8.74 17.05
N LEU A 14 20.90 8.42 17.23
CA LEU A 14 20.39 7.16 17.77
C LEU A 14 19.53 6.42 16.76
N THR A 15 19.52 5.10 16.86
CA THR A 15 18.59 4.19 16.18
C THR A 15 17.66 3.50 17.18
N PHE A 16 16.79 2.60 16.71
CA PHE A 16 15.79 1.95 17.56
C PHE A 16 16.39 1.11 18.69
N ASP A 17 17.55 0.47 18.47
CA ASP A 17 18.22 -0.37 19.45
C ASP A 17 18.91 0.42 20.57
N ASP A 18 19.11 1.73 20.40
CA ASP A 18 19.77 2.57 21.40
C ASP A 18 18.80 3.08 22.49
N VAL A 19 17.50 2.79 22.35
CA VAL A 19 16.45 3.33 23.23
C VAL A 19 15.36 2.32 23.58
N LEU A 20 14.69 2.57 24.70
CA LEU A 20 13.41 1.96 25.08
C LEU A 20 12.36 3.06 25.31
N LEU A 21 11.07 2.69 25.21
CA LEU A 21 9.99 3.55 25.69
C LEU A 21 9.85 3.36 27.20
N GLN A 22 9.88 4.46 27.94
CA GLN A 22 9.64 4.47 29.37
C GLN A 22 8.13 4.25 29.63
N PRO A 23 7.74 3.27 30.46
CA PRO A 23 6.34 3.09 30.84
C PRO A 23 5.78 4.33 31.55
N GLY A 24 4.51 4.63 31.28
CA GLY A 24 3.78 5.76 31.84
C GLY A 24 2.55 5.32 32.64
N HIS A 25 1.86 6.27 33.26
CA HIS A 25 0.56 6.00 33.84
C HIS A 25 -0.46 5.74 32.73
N SER A 26 -1.25 4.67 32.86
CA SER A 26 -2.22 4.24 31.86
C SER A 26 -3.57 3.90 32.48
N GLU A 27 -4.63 4.45 31.90
CA GLU A 27 -6.02 4.12 32.18
C GLU A 27 -6.67 3.34 31.01
N VAL A 28 -5.87 2.97 29.99
CA VAL A 28 -6.35 2.37 28.74
C VAL A 28 -5.69 1.02 28.52
N MET A 29 -6.51 0.00 28.25
CA MET A 29 -6.01 -1.33 27.93
C MET A 29 -5.65 -1.42 26.44
N PRO A 30 -4.66 -2.26 26.05
CA PRO A 30 -4.26 -2.39 24.64
C PRO A 30 -5.42 -2.64 23.67
N GLY A 31 -6.44 -3.41 24.07
CA GLY A 31 -7.62 -3.69 23.24
C GLY A 31 -8.49 -2.46 22.92
N GLU A 32 -8.41 -1.42 23.76
CA GLU A 32 -9.20 -0.18 23.66
C GLU A 32 -8.48 0.90 22.84
N THR A 33 -7.19 0.68 22.53
CA THR A 33 -6.38 1.66 21.80
C THR A 33 -6.74 1.73 20.31
N ASP A 34 -6.72 2.96 19.77
CA ASP A 34 -6.97 3.27 18.37
C ASP A 34 -5.66 3.57 17.62
N VAL A 35 -5.32 2.71 16.66
CA VAL A 35 -4.09 2.82 15.85
C VAL A 35 -4.35 3.51 14.50
N ARG A 36 -5.56 4.01 14.26
CA ARG A 36 -5.89 4.74 13.03
C ARG A 36 -5.01 5.97 12.88
N THR A 37 -4.64 6.27 11.63
CA THR A 37 -3.75 7.40 11.31
C THR A 37 -4.12 8.02 9.98
N ARG A 38 -3.68 9.26 9.78
CA ARG A 38 -3.76 9.98 8.51
C ARG A 38 -2.35 10.16 7.97
N ILE A 39 -2.12 9.73 6.73
CA ILE A 39 -0.77 9.73 6.14
C ILE A 39 -0.53 10.81 5.09
N ALA A 40 -1.58 11.33 4.44
CA ALA A 40 -1.47 12.42 3.48
C ALA A 40 -2.86 12.98 3.16
N GLY A 41 -3.15 14.23 3.55
CA GLY A 41 -4.43 14.89 3.25
C GLY A 41 -5.65 14.09 3.74
N ASP A 42 -6.37 13.44 2.83
CA ASP A 42 -7.57 12.65 3.08
C ASP A 42 -7.33 11.12 3.14
N ILE A 43 -6.06 10.68 3.14
CA ILE A 43 -5.72 9.25 3.21
C ILE A 43 -5.58 8.82 4.66
N ASP A 44 -6.66 8.26 5.18
CA ASP A 44 -6.73 7.60 6.48
C ASP A 44 -6.42 6.10 6.33
N LEU A 45 -5.64 5.55 7.27
CA LEU A 45 -5.32 4.12 7.39
C LEU A 45 -5.87 3.58 8.70
N ASN A 46 -6.36 2.34 8.68
CA ASN A 46 -6.76 1.63 9.90
C ASN A 46 -5.62 0.95 10.63
N VAL A 47 -4.50 0.73 9.94
CA VAL A 47 -3.25 0.24 10.49
C VAL A 47 -2.13 1.13 9.92
N PRO A 48 -1.23 1.69 10.75
CA PRO A 48 -0.25 2.70 10.33
C PRO A 48 0.95 2.09 9.60
N ILE A 49 0.70 1.25 8.60
CA ILE A 49 1.69 0.46 7.89
C ILE A 49 1.49 0.56 6.37
N LEU A 50 2.60 0.86 5.68
CA LEU A 50 2.74 0.79 4.24
C LEU A 50 3.65 -0.38 3.84
N SER A 51 3.36 -1.07 2.74
CA SER A 51 4.34 -2.02 2.17
C SER A 51 5.28 -1.32 1.20
N ALA A 52 6.57 -1.67 1.26
CA ALA A 52 7.62 -0.99 0.49
C ALA A 52 7.51 -1.21 -1.03
N ALA A 53 7.90 -0.19 -1.80
CA ALA A 53 7.89 -0.18 -3.26
C ALA A 53 9.04 -0.99 -3.88
N MET A 54 9.01 -2.31 -3.66
CA MET A 54 10.08 -3.22 -4.08
C MET A 54 9.52 -4.42 -4.85
N ASP A 55 10.28 -4.90 -5.83
CA ASP A 55 9.89 -6.02 -6.71
C ASP A 55 9.87 -7.40 -6.04
N THR A 56 10.33 -7.47 -4.80
CA THR A 56 10.22 -8.64 -3.92
C THR A 56 9.24 -8.41 -2.76
N VAL A 57 8.47 -7.32 -2.80
CA VAL A 57 7.51 -6.96 -1.75
C VAL A 57 6.14 -6.67 -2.32
N THR A 58 5.96 -5.64 -3.15
CA THR A 58 4.62 -5.11 -3.43
C THR A 58 4.25 -5.07 -4.91
N GLU A 59 3.37 -6.01 -5.29
CA GLU A 59 2.55 -5.97 -6.51
C GLU A 59 1.06 -5.91 -6.11
N ALA A 60 0.13 -6.02 -7.08
CA ALA A 60 -1.31 -5.91 -6.81
C ALA A 60 -1.80 -6.86 -5.72
N ARG A 61 -1.30 -8.10 -5.66
CA ARG A 61 -1.70 -9.10 -4.65
C ARG A 61 -1.44 -8.62 -3.23
N LEU A 62 -0.21 -8.19 -2.93
CA LEU A 62 0.11 -7.64 -1.60
C LEU A 62 -0.61 -6.31 -1.38
N ALA A 63 -0.70 -5.44 -2.39
CA ALA A 63 -1.38 -4.15 -2.25
C ALA A 63 -2.86 -4.29 -1.88
N ILE A 64 -3.56 -5.26 -2.49
CA ILE A 64 -4.94 -5.63 -2.14
C ILE A 64 -5.00 -6.11 -0.69
N ALA A 65 -4.16 -7.07 -0.31
CA ALA A 65 -4.19 -7.63 1.04
C ALA A 65 -3.84 -6.60 2.13
N MET A 66 -2.89 -5.71 1.85
CA MET A 66 -2.55 -4.57 2.71
C MET A 66 -3.74 -3.62 2.87
N ALA A 67 -4.38 -3.24 1.76
CA ALA A 67 -5.55 -2.34 1.80
C ALA A 67 -6.73 -3.00 2.54
N GLN A 68 -7.00 -4.28 2.33
CA GLN A 68 -8.04 -5.02 3.05
C GLN A 68 -7.78 -5.11 4.56
N ALA A 69 -6.52 -5.27 4.96
CA ALA A 69 -6.13 -5.31 6.36
C ALA A 69 -6.03 -3.92 7.03
N GLY A 70 -6.28 -2.83 6.29
CA GLY A 70 -6.27 -1.47 6.82
C GLY A 70 -4.97 -0.69 6.67
N GLY A 71 -3.96 -1.26 6.01
CA GLY A 71 -2.78 -0.55 5.56
C GLY A 71 -2.94 -0.02 4.12
N ILE A 72 -1.82 0.19 3.43
CA ILE A 72 -1.79 0.48 1.98
C ILE A 72 -0.51 -0.08 1.36
N GLY A 73 -0.58 -0.66 0.17
CA GLY A 73 0.60 -1.15 -0.54
C GLY A 73 1.08 -0.18 -1.61
N VAL A 74 2.40 0.05 -1.68
CA VAL A 74 3.04 0.87 -2.72
C VAL A 74 3.58 -0.02 -3.83
N ILE A 75 2.92 -0.05 -4.99
CA ILE A 75 3.34 -0.84 -6.14
C ILE A 75 4.67 -0.30 -6.69
N HIS A 76 5.67 -1.18 -6.82
CA HIS A 76 7.00 -0.80 -7.30
C HIS A 76 7.00 -0.40 -8.78
N ARG A 77 8.12 0.18 -9.24
CA ARG A 77 8.29 0.70 -10.60
C ARG A 77 9.17 -0.13 -11.55
N ASN A 78 9.67 -1.30 -11.13
CA ASN A 78 10.32 -2.30 -12.00
C ASN A 78 9.32 -3.00 -12.96
N PHE A 79 8.45 -2.21 -13.58
CA PHE A 79 7.46 -2.54 -14.60
C PHE A 79 7.54 -1.47 -15.69
N SER A 80 7.08 -1.78 -16.90
CA SER A 80 6.74 -0.69 -17.82
C SER A 80 5.65 0.21 -17.20
N PRO A 81 5.56 1.49 -17.58
CA PRO A 81 4.50 2.37 -17.09
C PRO A 81 3.08 1.81 -17.30
N ALA A 82 2.85 1.10 -18.41
CA ALA A 82 1.57 0.46 -18.71
C ALA A 82 1.24 -0.69 -17.76
N GLU A 83 2.20 -1.59 -17.50
CA GLU A 83 2.01 -2.73 -16.61
C GLU A 83 1.78 -2.27 -15.16
N GLN A 84 2.52 -1.26 -14.70
CA GLN A 84 2.33 -0.71 -13.36
C GLN A 84 0.95 -0.08 -13.18
N ALA A 85 0.47 0.66 -14.20
CA ALA A 85 -0.88 1.20 -14.22
C ALA A 85 -1.95 0.08 -14.18
N GLU A 86 -1.69 -1.07 -14.80
CA GLU A 86 -2.58 -2.22 -14.71
C GLU A 86 -2.60 -2.84 -13.30
N GLN A 87 -1.46 -2.92 -12.63
CA GLN A 87 -1.41 -3.34 -11.22
C GLN A 87 -2.28 -2.43 -10.34
N VAL A 88 -2.23 -1.10 -10.55
CA VAL A 88 -3.11 -0.15 -9.85
C VAL A 88 -4.58 -0.44 -10.17
N ARG A 89 -4.94 -0.61 -11.45
CA ARG A 89 -6.32 -0.91 -11.85
C ARG A 89 -6.83 -2.20 -11.22
N GLN A 90 -6.00 -3.23 -11.08
CA GLN A 90 -6.36 -4.46 -10.39
C GLN A 90 -6.75 -4.20 -8.92
N VAL A 91 -5.97 -3.40 -8.19
CA VAL A 91 -6.30 -3.01 -6.81
C VAL A 91 -7.62 -2.25 -6.76
N LYS A 92 -7.78 -1.21 -7.60
CA LYS A 92 -8.97 -0.35 -7.61
C LYS A 92 -10.25 -1.09 -8.04
N LYS A 93 -10.13 -2.16 -8.81
CA LYS A 93 -11.26 -3.01 -9.26
C LYS A 93 -11.52 -4.22 -8.36
N PHE A 94 -10.64 -4.52 -7.40
CA PHE A 94 -10.76 -5.76 -6.64
C PHE A 94 -12.00 -5.79 -5.75
N GLU A 95 -12.26 -4.68 -5.08
CA GLU A 95 -13.42 -4.50 -4.21
C GLU A 95 -13.90 -3.07 -4.43
N SER A 96 -15.13 -2.93 -4.90
CA SER A 96 -15.78 -1.64 -5.11
C SER A 96 -17.18 -1.72 -4.54
N GLY A 97 -17.59 -0.74 -3.72
CA GLY A 97 -18.97 -0.68 -3.22
C GLY A 97 -20.01 -0.64 -4.35
N MET A 98 -19.61 -0.11 -5.51
CA MET A 98 -20.35 -0.14 -6.77
C MET A 98 -19.35 -0.13 -7.93
N VAL A 99 -19.54 -1.02 -8.91
CA VAL A 99 -18.79 -0.98 -10.18
C VAL A 99 -19.39 0.13 -11.04
N VAL A 100 -18.66 1.24 -11.19
CA VAL A 100 -19.06 2.35 -12.08
C VAL A 100 -18.70 2.00 -13.52
N ASN A 101 -19.57 2.36 -14.48
CA ASN A 101 -19.40 2.04 -15.90
C ASN A 101 -19.11 0.54 -16.15
N PRO A 102 -20.00 -0.36 -15.70
CA PRO A 102 -19.80 -1.80 -15.86
C PRO A 102 -19.65 -2.17 -17.34
N VAL A 103 -19.02 -3.32 -17.60
CA VAL A 103 -19.04 -3.90 -18.94
C VAL A 103 -20.48 -4.23 -19.28
N THR A 104 -20.96 -3.72 -20.41
CA THR A 104 -22.31 -3.90 -20.94
C THR A 104 -22.27 -4.65 -22.26
N ILE A 105 -23.39 -5.24 -22.67
CA ILE A 105 -23.57 -5.90 -23.98
C ILE A 105 -24.91 -5.49 -24.62
N GLY A 106 -25.02 -5.61 -25.95
CA GLY A 106 -26.26 -5.35 -26.67
C GLY A 106 -27.19 -6.57 -26.72
N PRO A 107 -28.51 -6.35 -26.90
CA PRO A 107 -29.48 -7.45 -26.99
C PRO A 107 -29.27 -8.35 -28.22
N ASP A 108 -28.76 -7.80 -29.32
CA ASP A 108 -28.50 -8.52 -30.56
C ASP A 108 -27.16 -9.26 -30.62
N ALA A 109 -26.32 -9.11 -29.59
CA ALA A 109 -25.06 -9.86 -29.49
C ALA A 109 -25.33 -11.34 -29.26
N THR A 110 -24.32 -12.17 -29.51
CA THR A 110 -24.43 -13.63 -29.40
C THR A 110 -24.01 -14.14 -28.02
N LEU A 111 -24.40 -15.37 -27.68
CA LEU A 111 -23.90 -16.09 -26.51
C LEU A 111 -22.37 -16.20 -26.54
N ALA A 112 -21.77 -16.39 -27.71
CA ALA A 112 -20.31 -16.42 -27.87
C ALA A 112 -19.65 -15.10 -27.43
N ASP A 113 -20.22 -13.96 -27.82
CA ASP A 113 -19.75 -12.64 -27.40
C ASP A 113 -19.84 -12.46 -25.88
N ALA A 114 -20.99 -12.82 -25.30
CA ALA A 114 -21.21 -12.75 -23.86
C ALA A 114 -20.23 -13.62 -23.07
N LEU A 115 -20.03 -14.88 -23.47
CA LEU A 115 -19.07 -15.80 -22.83
C LEU A 115 -17.62 -15.31 -22.99
N SER A 116 -17.30 -14.68 -24.12
CA SER A 116 -16.00 -14.06 -24.34
C SER A 116 -15.75 -12.91 -23.37
N LEU A 117 -16.72 -12.00 -23.19
CA LEU A 117 -16.65 -10.92 -22.21
C LEU A 117 -16.54 -11.46 -20.78
N MET A 118 -17.38 -12.44 -20.41
CA MET A 118 -17.35 -13.04 -19.07
C MET A 118 -15.97 -13.64 -18.74
N ARG A 119 -15.34 -14.34 -19.69
CA ARG A 119 -13.98 -14.88 -19.53
C ARG A 119 -12.93 -13.78 -19.45
N THR A 120 -12.96 -12.84 -20.40
CA THR A 120 -11.97 -11.76 -20.52
C THR A 120 -11.94 -10.88 -19.28
N TYR A 121 -13.10 -10.51 -18.75
CA TYR A 121 -13.21 -9.63 -17.59
C TYR A 121 -13.41 -10.40 -16.28
N SER A 122 -13.45 -11.74 -16.31
CA SER A 122 -13.69 -12.60 -15.15
C SER A 122 -14.95 -12.20 -14.35
N ILE A 123 -16.03 -11.85 -15.07
CA ILE A 123 -17.30 -11.40 -14.50
C ILE A 123 -18.40 -12.44 -14.73
N SER A 124 -19.32 -12.56 -13.77
CA SER A 124 -20.42 -13.53 -13.81
C SER A 124 -21.77 -12.91 -14.17
N GLY A 125 -21.78 -11.66 -14.63
CA GLY A 125 -22.98 -11.00 -15.10
C GLY A 125 -22.71 -9.64 -15.74
N ILE A 126 -23.52 -9.32 -16.74
CA ILE A 126 -23.32 -8.23 -17.69
C ILE A 126 -24.67 -7.53 -17.89
N PRO A 127 -24.81 -6.24 -17.55
CA PRO A 127 -25.98 -5.45 -17.92
C PRO A 127 -26.14 -5.39 -19.44
N VAL A 128 -27.38 -5.50 -19.91
CA VAL A 128 -27.73 -5.41 -21.34
C VAL A 128 -28.31 -4.04 -21.61
N VAL A 129 -27.73 -3.31 -22.57
CA VAL A 129 -28.14 -1.94 -22.93
C VAL A 129 -28.42 -1.84 -24.44
N GLU A 130 -29.37 -1.00 -24.84
CA GLU A 130 -29.85 -0.90 -26.23
C GLU A 130 -28.72 -0.73 -27.26
N ASN A 131 -27.72 0.09 -26.95
CA ASN A 131 -26.59 0.44 -27.83
C ASN A 131 -25.29 -0.33 -27.52
N GLY A 132 -25.38 -1.45 -26.78
CA GLY A 132 -24.21 -2.18 -26.27
C GLY A 132 -23.37 -2.88 -27.34
N GLY A 133 -23.94 -3.23 -28.50
CA GLY A 133 -23.25 -3.98 -29.56
C GLY A 133 -22.70 -5.32 -29.03
N THR A 134 -21.52 -5.74 -29.49
CA THR A 134 -20.85 -6.98 -29.05
C THR A 134 -20.17 -6.88 -27.68
N GLY A 135 -20.22 -5.71 -27.02
CA GLY A 135 -19.67 -5.52 -25.68
C GLY A 135 -18.80 -4.28 -25.50
N GLY A 136 -18.59 -3.87 -24.25
CA GLY A 136 -17.65 -2.82 -23.86
C GLY A 136 -18.16 -1.97 -22.70
N HIS A 137 -17.55 -0.80 -22.50
CA HIS A 137 -17.96 0.17 -21.48
C HIS A 137 -18.85 1.25 -22.12
N LYS A 138 -20.09 0.89 -22.50
CA LYS A 138 -21.04 1.83 -23.09
C LYS A 138 -22.18 2.12 -22.13
N THR A 139 -22.43 3.40 -21.90
CA THR A 139 -23.63 3.84 -21.20
C THR A 139 -24.80 3.85 -22.17
N GLY A 140 -25.92 3.27 -21.74
CA GLY A 140 -27.13 3.20 -22.52
C GLY A 140 -28.31 2.76 -21.67
N ARG A 141 -29.51 2.89 -22.24
CA ARG A 141 -30.75 2.50 -21.58
C ARG A 141 -30.72 1.01 -21.25
N LEU A 142 -30.93 0.68 -19.98
CA LEU A 142 -30.95 -0.69 -19.50
C LEU A 142 -32.18 -1.43 -20.04
N VAL A 143 -31.96 -2.60 -20.65
CA VAL A 143 -33.02 -3.47 -21.19
C VAL A 143 -32.99 -4.88 -20.62
N GLY A 144 -31.93 -5.26 -19.90
CA GLY A 144 -31.80 -6.58 -19.31
C GLY A 144 -30.55 -6.75 -18.46
N ILE A 145 -30.41 -7.92 -17.86
CA ILE A 145 -29.15 -8.40 -17.30
C ILE A 145 -28.97 -9.86 -17.71
N LEU A 146 -27.76 -10.20 -18.13
CA LEU A 146 -27.35 -11.57 -18.41
C LEU A 146 -26.39 -12.03 -17.30
N THR A 147 -26.64 -13.18 -16.71
CA THR A 147 -25.86 -13.73 -15.61
C THR A 147 -25.33 -15.12 -15.94
N ASN A 148 -24.38 -15.61 -15.14
CA ASN A 148 -23.85 -16.96 -15.29
C ASN A 148 -24.95 -18.04 -15.21
N ARG A 149 -26.06 -17.80 -14.50
CA ARG A 149 -27.18 -18.75 -14.42
C ARG A 149 -27.89 -18.91 -15.76
N ASP A 150 -27.99 -17.82 -16.52
CA ASP A 150 -28.73 -17.77 -17.79
C ASP A 150 -27.96 -18.48 -18.92
N VAL A 151 -26.62 -18.41 -18.88
CA VAL A 151 -25.75 -18.98 -19.93
C VAL A 151 -25.25 -20.39 -19.62
N ARG A 152 -25.35 -20.87 -18.36
CA ARG A 152 -24.71 -22.12 -17.90
C ARG A 152 -25.08 -23.36 -18.73
N PHE A 153 -26.31 -23.41 -19.23
CA PHE A 153 -26.86 -24.54 -19.98
C PHE A 153 -27.21 -24.18 -21.42
N ALA A 154 -26.90 -22.95 -21.86
CA ALA A 154 -27.11 -22.54 -23.23
C ALA A 154 -26.01 -23.17 -24.11
N SER A 155 -26.43 -23.89 -25.15
CA SER A 155 -25.53 -24.70 -25.99
C SER A 155 -25.27 -24.10 -27.37
N ASP A 156 -26.15 -23.24 -27.87
CA ASP A 156 -26.00 -22.59 -29.18
C ASP A 156 -25.21 -21.28 -29.06
N PRO A 157 -23.96 -21.22 -29.59
CA PRO A 157 -23.14 -20.01 -29.51
C PRO A 157 -23.72 -18.81 -30.28
N ALA A 158 -24.58 -19.05 -31.27
CA ALA A 158 -25.18 -18.01 -32.10
C ALA A 158 -26.47 -17.43 -31.49
N GLN A 159 -26.99 -18.05 -30.42
CA GLN A 159 -28.20 -17.59 -29.75
C GLN A 159 -28.03 -16.15 -29.26
N LYS A 160 -29.06 -15.32 -29.44
CA LYS A 160 -29.01 -13.90 -29.07
C LYS A 160 -29.10 -13.71 -27.56
N VAL A 161 -28.38 -12.72 -27.05
CA VAL A 161 -28.43 -12.28 -25.64
C VAL A 161 -29.86 -11.92 -25.24
N TYR A 162 -30.63 -11.29 -26.12
CA TYR A 162 -32.02 -10.91 -25.89
C TYR A 162 -32.92 -12.08 -25.46
N GLU A 163 -32.63 -13.29 -25.92
CA GLU A 163 -33.40 -14.50 -25.62
C GLU A 163 -33.03 -15.13 -24.28
N LEU A 164 -31.80 -14.89 -23.83
CA LEU A 164 -31.25 -15.46 -22.60
C LEU A 164 -31.33 -14.51 -21.40
N MET A 165 -31.34 -13.20 -21.64
CA MET A 165 -31.28 -12.20 -20.58
C MET A 165 -32.57 -12.16 -19.74
N THR A 166 -32.42 -11.83 -18.46
CA THR A 166 -33.55 -11.40 -17.63
C THR A 166 -33.94 -9.99 -18.03
N ARG A 167 -35.20 -9.79 -18.43
CA ARG A 167 -35.74 -8.49 -18.89
C ARG A 167 -37.00 -8.03 -18.14
N GLU A 168 -37.73 -8.97 -17.55
CA GLU A 168 -38.92 -8.69 -16.76
C GLU A 168 -38.57 -8.59 -15.28
N ASN A 169 -39.26 -7.73 -14.54
CA ASN A 169 -39.05 -7.52 -13.10
C ASN A 169 -37.59 -7.22 -12.72
N LEU A 170 -36.88 -6.48 -13.57
CA LEU A 170 -35.53 -6.01 -13.28
C LEU A 170 -35.53 -5.15 -12.03
N ILE A 171 -34.90 -5.66 -10.98
CA ILE A 171 -34.68 -4.90 -9.75
C ILE A 171 -33.48 -3.98 -10.01
N THR A 172 -33.73 -2.69 -9.89
CA THR A 172 -32.73 -1.64 -10.11
C THR A 172 -32.77 -0.64 -8.97
N VAL A 173 -31.67 0.10 -8.81
CA VAL A 173 -31.52 1.15 -7.81
C VAL A 173 -30.98 2.43 -8.42
N LYS A 174 -31.12 3.53 -7.70
CA LYS A 174 -30.55 4.82 -8.10
C LYS A 174 -29.11 4.96 -7.59
N GLU A 175 -28.36 5.89 -8.17
CA GLU A 175 -26.94 6.15 -7.88
C GLU A 175 -26.61 6.35 -6.39
N ASN A 176 -27.56 6.87 -5.61
CA ASN A 176 -27.37 7.20 -4.20
C ASN A 176 -27.95 6.12 -3.25
N VAL A 177 -28.08 4.87 -3.72
CA VAL A 177 -28.59 3.80 -2.86
C VAL A 177 -27.62 3.55 -1.71
N ASP A 178 -28.17 3.41 -0.50
CA ASP A 178 -27.40 3.03 0.66
C ASP A 178 -26.99 1.54 0.57
N GLN A 179 -25.85 1.18 1.17
CA GLN A 179 -25.38 -0.21 1.15
C GLN A 179 -26.33 -1.18 1.86
N ASP A 180 -26.96 -0.77 2.97
CA ASP A 180 -27.88 -1.65 3.69
C ASP A 180 -29.19 -1.84 2.93
N GLU A 181 -29.63 -0.81 2.21
CA GLU A 181 -30.77 -0.93 1.29
C GLU A 181 -30.43 -1.85 0.10
N ALA A 182 -29.23 -1.72 -0.49
CA ALA A 182 -28.77 -2.61 -1.54
C ALA A 182 -28.72 -4.08 -1.05
N LYS A 183 -28.19 -4.33 0.15
CA LYS A 183 -28.21 -5.66 0.80
C LYS A 183 -29.63 -6.19 0.96
N ARG A 184 -30.55 -5.35 1.46
CA ARG A 184 -31.95 -5.71 1.67
C ARG A 184 -32.61 -6.14 0.36
N LEU A 185 -32.39 -5.40 -0.73
CA LEU A 185 -32.94 -5.71 -2.05
C LEU A 185 -32.35 -7.00 -2.64
N LEU A 186 -31.03 -7.18 -2.56
CA LEU A 186 -30.36 -8.41 -3.00
C LEU A 186 -30.92 -9.64 -2.26
N HIS A 187 -31.11 -9.54 -0.95
CA HIS A 187 -31.68 -10.62 -0.12
C HIS A 187 -33.16 -10.87 -0.41
N GLN A 188 -33.99 -9.82 -0.41
CA GLN A 188 -35.44 -9.90 -0.64
C GLN A 188 -35.76 -10.54 -1.99
N HIS A 189 -35.04 -10.15 -3.04
CA HIS A 189 -35.26 -10.64 -4.40
C HIS A 189 -34.41 -11.87 -4.74
N ARG A 190 -33.54 -12.33 -3.83
CA ARG A 190 -32.65 -13.50 -3.99
C ARG A 190 -31.77 -13.43 -5.24
N ILE A 191 -31.28 -12.22 -5.54
CA ILE A 191 -30.43 -11.91 -6.68
C ILE A 191 -29.01 -11.60 -6.21
N GLU A 192 -28.02 -11.86 -7.06
CA GLU A 192 -26.59 -11.65 -6.74
C GLU A 192 -26.06 -10.30 -7.24
N LYS A 193 -26.82 -9.61 -8.08
CA LYS A 193 -26.42 -8.40 -8.78
C LYS A 193 -27.57 -7.41 -8.83
N LEU A 194 -27.25 -6.14 -8.59
CA LEU A 194 -28.20 -5.04 -8.57
C LEU A 194 -27.71 -3.94 -9.51
N VAL A 195 -28.47 -3.67 -10.57
CA VAL A 195 -28.07 -2.69 -11.58
C VAL A 195 -28.44 -1.29 -11.08
N VAL A 196 -27.49 -0.37 -11.21
CA VAL A 196 -27.66 1.03 -10.83
C VAL A 196 -27.97 1.85 -12.08
N VAL A 197 -29.07 2.60 -12.04
CA VAL A 197 -29.55 3.39 -13.17
C VAL A 197 -29.71 4.87 -12.82
N ASP A 198 -29.44 5.73 -13.79
CA ASP A 198 -29.64 7.17 -13.67
C ASP A 198 -31.13 7.57 -13.71
N LYS A 199 -31.43 8.87 -13.75
CA LYS A 199 -32.80 9.39 -13.89
C LYS A 199 -33.44 9.08 -15.25
N LYS A 200 -32.64 8.85 -16.29
CA LYS A 200 -33.08 8.53 -17.66
C LYS A 200 -33.21 7.02 -17.91
N GLY A 201 -32.83 6.18 -16.94
CA GLY A 201 -32.88 4.72 -17.05
C GLY A 201 -31.63 4.12 -17.71
N ASN A 202 -30.54 4.89 -17.82
CA ASN A 202 -29.27 4.35 -18.34
C ASN A 202 -28.55 3.56 -17.26
N CYS A 203 -27.89 2.46 -17.65
CA CYS A 203 -27.02 1.71 -16.75
C CYS A 203 -25.74 2.51 -16.47
N VAL A 204 -25.55 2.89 -15.21
CA VAL A 204 -24.40 3.68 -14.74
C VAL A 204 -23.54 2.91 -13.73
N GLY A 205 -24.08 1.85 -13.13
CA GLY A 205 -23.35 1.03 -12.17
C GLY A 205 -23.89 -0.37 -11.96
N LEU A 206 -23.14 -1.19 -11.22
CA LEU A 206 -23.50 -2.53 -10.81
C LEU A 206 -23.00 -2.82 -9.39
N ILE A 207 -23.88 -3.26 -8.50
CA ILE A 207 -23.53 -3.73 -7.15
C ILE A 207 -23.62 -5.25 -7.13
N THR A 208 -22.64 -5.93 -6.53
CA THR A 208 -22.61 -7.40 -6.46
C THR A 208 -22.57 -7.90 -5.01
N VAL A 209 -23.19 -9.05 -4.75
CA VAL A 209 -23.10 -9.74 -3.44
C VAL A 209 -21.65 -10.04 -3.07
N LYS A 210 -20.81 -10.39 -4.06
CA LYS A 210 -19.39 -10.67 -3.86
C LYS A 210 -18.64 -9.46 -3.27
N ASP A 211 -18.95 -8.24 -3.71
CA ASP A 211 -18.32 -7.03 -3.18
C ASP A 211 -18.78 -6.73 -1.75
N ILE A 212 -20.06 -7.00 -1.45
CA ILE A 212 -20.62 -6.86 -0.10
C ILE A 212 -19.98 -7.87 0.87
N GLU A 213 -19.85 -9.13 0.47
CA GLU A 213 -19.22 -10.19 1.27
C GLU A 213 -17.75 -9.84 1.57
N LYS A 214 -17.00 -9.39 0.56
CA LYS A 214 -15.61 -8.92 0.74
C LYS A 214 -15.51 -7.79 1.76
N SER A 215 -16.44 -6.83 1.72
CA SER A 215 -16.47 -5.72 2.66
C SER A 215 -16.83 -6.16 4.08
N GLN A 216 -17.61 -7.22 4.26
CA GLN A 216 -17.90 -7.79 5.58
C GLN A 216 -16.71 -8.57 6.14
N LEU A 217 -15.97 -9.28 5.29
CA LEU A 217 -14.75 -9.99 5.69
C LEU A 217 -13.62 -9.04 6.10
N ASN A 218 -13.60 -7.83 5.54
CA ASN A 218 -12.55 -6.83 5.77
C ASN A 218 -13.14 -5.49 6.23
N PRO A 219 -13.71 -5.42 7.44
CA PRO A 219 -14.40 -4.21 7.93
C PRO A 219 -13.44 -3.04 8.15
N HIS A 220 -12.14 -3.31 8.30
CA HIS A 220 -11.09 -2.32 8.48
C HIS A 220 -10.35 -1.98 7.19
N ALA A 221 -10.90 -2.32 6.03
CA ALA A 221 -10.26 -2.04 4.75
C ALA A 221 -10.08 -0.53 4.51
N THR A 222 -8.92 -0.15 3.99
CA THR A 222 -8.60 1.21 3.55
C THR A 222 -9.25 1.48 2.21
N LYS A 223 -10.31 2.27 2.20
CA LYS A 223 -11.11 2.58 1.01
C LYS A 223 -11.10 4.07 0.65
N ASP A 224 -11.30 4.37 -0.62
CA ASP A 224 -11.57 5.72 -1.12
C ASP A 224 -13.05 6.09 -0.94
N ALA A 225 -13.40 7.32 -1.30
CA ALA A 225 -14.77 7.82 -1.22
C ALA A 225 -15.78 7.06 -2.09
N GLN A 226 -15.32 6.29 -3.08
CA GLN A 226 -16.15 5.42 -3.93
C GLN A 226 -16.26 3.99 -3.38
N GLY A 227 -15.69 3.72 -2.21
CA GLY A 227 -15.67 2.40 -1.59
C GLY A 227 -14.73 1.41 -2.27
N ARG A 228 -13.77 1.88 -3.07
CA ARG A 228 -12.71 1.05 -3.67
C ARG A 228 -11.52 0.99 -2.76
N LEU A 229 -10.77 -0.12 -2.76
CA LEU A 229 -9.49 -0.19 -2.04
C LEU A 229 -8.56 0.94 -2.48
N ARG A 230 -7.86 1.58 -1.54
CA ARG A 230 -6.84 2.59 -1.88
C ARG A 230 -5.58 1.91 -2.44
N ALA A 231 -4.98 2.54 -3.44
CA ALA A 231 -3.76 2.07 -4.09
C ALA A 231 -2.68 3.15 -4.07
N ALA A 232 -1.43 2.75 -3.81
CA ALA A 232 -0.27 3.60 -3.95
C ALA A 232 0.69 3.03 -4.99
N ALA A 233 1.45 3.89 -5.66
CA ALA A 233 2.45 3.45 -6.64
C ALA A 233 3.66 4.37 -6.66
N ALA A 234 4.84 3.77 -6.83
CA ALA A 234 6.09 4.50 -6.93
C ALA A 234 6.34 5.05 -8.34
N THR A 235 6.92 6.25 -8.41
CA THR A 235 7.46 6.82 -9.65
C THR A 235 8.88 7.36 -9.40
N SER A 236 9.52 7.80 -10.47
CA SER A 236 10.85 8.43 -10.44
C SER A 236 10.77 9.91 -10.85
N VAL A 237 11.93 10.50 -11.11
CA VAL A 237 12.12 11.87 -11.58
C VAL A 237 12.29 11.92 -13.10
N GLY A 238 12.30 13.12 -13.68
CA GLY A 238 12.46 13.32 -15.13
C GLY A 238 11.19 13.02 -15.93
N ASP A 239 11.32 12.99 -17.26
CA ASP A 239 10.17 12.83 -18.16
C ASP A 239 9.55 11.42 -18.09
N ASP A 240 10.37 10.38 -17.98
CA ASP A 240 9.88 9.01 -17.78
C ASP A 240 9.07 8.87 -16.48
N GLY A 241 9.53 9.52 -15.41
CA GLY A 241 8.81 9.58 -14.13
C GLY A 241 7.49 10.33 -14.24
N PHE A 242 7.43 11.36 -15.09
CA PHE A 242 6.23 12.13 -15.34
C PHE A 242 5.20 11.37 -16.17
N GLU A 243 5.60 10.76 -17.30
CA GLU A 243 4.69 9.93 -18.11
C GLU A 243 4.10 8.79 -17.27
N ARG A 244 4.93 8.17 -16.43
CA ARG A 244 4.48 7.15 -15.48
C ARG A 244 3.47 7.71 -14.50
N ALA A 245 3.71 8.90 -13.93
CA ALA A 245 2.75 9.54 -13.03
C ALA A 245 1.40 9.80 -13.72
N GLU A 246 1.38 10.28 -14.96
CA GLU A 246 0.15 10.48 -15.75
C GLU A 246 -0.65 9.19 -15.86
N ARG A 247 -0.02 8.09 -16.29
CA ARG A 247 -0.70 6.79 -16.43
C ARG A 247 -1.20 6.22 -15.10
N LEU A 248 -0.47 6.44 -14.00
CA LEU A 248 -0.89 6.00 -12.67
C LEU A 248 -2.09 6.82 -12.15
N ILE A 249 -2.11 8.12 -12.41
CA ILE A 249 -3.24 9.00 -12.08
C ILE A 249 -4.48 8.58 -12.89
N GLU A 250 -4.33 8.33 -14.19
CA GLU A 250 -5.41 7.81 -15.04
C GLU A 250 -5.93 6.44 -14.57
N ALA A 251 -5.04 5.58 -14.04
CA ALA A 251 -5.42 4.31 -13.43
C ALA A 251 -6.16 4.46 -12.08
N GLY A 252 -6.18 5.66 -11.51
CA GLY A 252 -6.86 5.97 -10.25
C GLY A 252 -6.03 5.69 -9.00
N VAL A 253 -4.71 5.88 -9.06
CA VAL A 253 -3.83 5.84 -7.87
C VAL A 253 -4.26 6.91 -6.85
N ASP A 254 -4.26 6.57 -5.56
CA ASP A 254 -4.61 7.49 -4.47
C ASP A 254 -3.37 8.25 -3.96
N LEU A 255 -2.23 7.54 -3.88
CA LEU A 255 -0.96 8.06 -3.39
C LEU A 255 0.17 7.78 -4.38
N LEU A 256 0.72 8.82 -4.96
CA LEU A 256 1.93 8.75 -5.79
C LEU A 256 3.16 8.89 -4.90
N VAL A 257 4.11 7.94 -5.02
CA VAL A 257 5.33 7.92 -4.21
C VAL A 257 6.54 8.24 -5.08
N ILE A 258 7.09 9.45 -4.96
CA ILE A 258 8.34 9.82 -5.65
C ILE A 258 9.50 9.22 -4.82
N ASP A 259 10.03 8.09 -5.30
CA ASP A 259 10.95 7.24 -4.56
C ASP A 259 12.38 7.29 -5.13
N THR A 260 13.26 8.03 -4.45
CA THR A 260 14.67 8.22 -4.82
C THR A 260 15.59 7.96 -3.62
N ALA A 261 16.86 7.63 -3.85
CA ALA A 261 17.83 7.47 -2.75
C ALA A 261 18.15 8.80 -2.04
N HIS A 262 18.03 9.93 -2.76
CA HIS A 262 18.30 11.27 -2.23
C HIS A 262 17.19 12.24 -2.65
N GLY A 263 16.19 12.36 -1.77
CA GLY A 263 14.99 13.18 -1.94
C GLY A 263 15.26 14.69 -1.95
N HIS A 264 16.41 15.14 -1.45
CA HIS A 264 16.78 16.56 -1.42
C HIS A 264 17.54 17.02 -2.69
N SER A 265 17.49 16.24 -3.78
CA SER A 265 18.04 16.69 -5.07
C SER A 265 17.04 17.56 -5.83
N GLN A 266 17.52 18.54 -6.58
CA GLN A 266 16.67 19.47 -7.37
C GLN A 266 15.70 18.72 -8.29
N ARG A 267 16.16 17.62 -8.93
CA ARG A 267 15.31 16.79 -9.79
C ARG A 267 14.11 16.19 -9.06
N VAL A 268 14.24 15.89 -7.77
CA VAL A 268 13.10 15.42 -6.95
C VAL A 268 12.14 16.58 -6.67
N LEU A 269 12.65 17.74 -6.25
CA LEU A 269 11.83 18.91 -5.94
C LEU A 269 11.00 19.35 -7.16
N ASP A 270 11.64 19.33 -8.34
CA ASP A 270 10.99 19.62 -9.62
C ASP A 270 9.91 18.58 -9.94
N ALA A 271 10.19 17.29 -9.71
CA ALA A 271 9.23 16.21 -9.94
C ALA A 271 8.02 16.30 -9.00
N VAL A 272 8.21 16.64 -7.72
CA VAL A 272 7.13 16.88 -6.76
C VAL A 272 6.25 18.04 -7.24
N THR A 273 6.88 19.17 -7.57
CA THR A 273 6.16 20.36 -8.07
C THR A 273 5.37 20.04 -9.33
N ARG A 274 5.97 19.30 -10.27
CA ARG A 274 5.35 18.93 -11.55
C ARG A 274 4.19 17.96 -11.35
N ALA A 275 4.35 16.94 -10.51
CA ALA A 275 3.28 16.00 -10.18
C ALA A 275 2.12 16.69 -9.45
N LYS A 276 2.41 17.64 -8.55
CA LYS A 276 1.38 18.41 -7.84
C LYS A 276 0.55 19.28 -8.78
N LYS A 277 1.17 19.87 -9.80
CA LYS A 277 0.48 20.64 -10.85
C LYS A 277 -0.37 19.78 -11.78
N LEU A 278 0.02 18.52 -12.00
CA LEU A 278 -0.70 17.60 -12.87
C LEU A 278 -2.05 17.18 -12.27
N SER A 279 -2.10 16.92 -10.96
CA SER A 279 -3.35 16.59 -10.29
C SER A 279 -3.37 17.08 -8.84
N ASN A 280 -4.46 17.77 -8.48
CA ASN A 280 -4.75 18.14 -7.10
C ASN A 280 -5.54 17.05 -6.34
N SER A 281 -6.01 16.00 -7.03
CA SER A 281 -6.79 14.92 -6.42
C SER A 281 -5.92 13.80 -5.86
N VAL A 282 -4.71 13.61 -6.39
CA VAL A 282 -3.77 12.58 -5.95
C VAL A 282 -2.82 13.15 -4.91
N ARG A 283 -2.55 12.38 -3.85
CA ARG A 283 -1.60 12.75 -2.81
C ARG A 283 -0.18 12.37 -3.22
N ILE A 284 0.79 13.16 -2.77
CA ILE A 284 2.20 12.95 -3.08
C ILE A 284 2.98 12.66 -1.80
N LEU A 285 3.58 11.47 -1.74
CA LEU A 285 4.62 11.12 -0.78
C LEU A 285 5.97 11.21 -1.47
N ALA A 286 6.91 11.97 -0.92
CA ALA A 286 8.23 12.14 -1.55
C ALA A 286 9.36 11.79 -0.59
N GLY A 287 10.42 11.18 -1.11
CA GLY A 287 11.62 10.86 -0.34
C GLY A 287 12.68 10.09 -1.13
N ASN A 288 13.74 9.59 -0.49
CA ASN A 288 13.97 9.61 0.96
C ASN A 288 14.81 10.81 1.40
N VAL A 289 14.46 11.38 2.55
CA VAL A 289 15.27 12.38 3.25
C VAL A 289 15.67 11.87 4.63
N ALA A 290 16.66 12.51 5.25
CA ALA A 290 17.12 12.16 6.59
C ALA A 290 17.48 13.40 7.43
N THR A 291 17.12 14.60 6.97
CA THR A 291 17.43 15.88 7.63
C THR A 291 16.24 16.82 7.60
N ALA A 292 16.21 17.78 8.54
CA ALA A 292 15.21 18.84 8.59
C ALA A 292 15.12 19.64 7.28
N GLU A 293 16.25 20.02 6.68
CA GLU A 293 16.29 20.83 5.47
C GLU A 293 15.72 20.07 4.27
N GLY A 294 16.05 18.78 4.13
CA GLY A 294 15.47 17.94 3.08
C GLY A 294 13.97 17.77 3.23
N THR A 295 13.50 17.64 4.47
CA THR A 295 12.07 17.60 4.78
C THR A 295 11.39 18.92 4.41
N GLN A 296 11.94 20.06 4.80
CA GLN A 296 11.39 21.38 4.48
C GLN A 296 11.33 21.60 2.96
N ALA A 297 12.41 21.26 2.24
CA ALA A 297 12.46 21.41 0.79
C ALA A 297 11.37 20.60 0.05
N LEU A 298 11.08 19.38 0.51
CA LEU A 298 10.00 18.57 -0.06
C LEU A 298 8.61 19.13 0.25
N ILE A 299 8.42 19.67 1.47
CA ILE A 299 7.18 20.35 1.85
C ILE A 299 6.96 21.58 0.98
N ASP A 300 7.99 22.42 0.82
CA ASP A 300 7.95 23.64 0.01
C ASP A 300 7.67 23.33 -1.47
N ALA A 301 8.16 22.18 -1.97
CA ALA A 301 7.86 21.71 -3.33
C ALA A 301 6.41 21.20 -3.49
N GLY A 302 5.68 20.97 -2.40
CA GLY A 302 4.27 20.59 -2.40
C GLY A 302 3.98 19.11 -2.09
N ALA A 303 4.91 18.40 -1.44
CA ALA A 303 4.64 17.04 -0.97
C ALA A 303 3.56 17.05 0.13
N ASP A 304 2.56 16.16 0.03
CA ASP A 304 1.52 15.97 1.05
C ASP A 304 2.02 15.13 2.24
N ALA A 305 3.11 14.39 2.04
CA ALA A 305 3.80 13.59 3.05
C ALA A 305 5.28 13.39 2.68
N VAL A 306 6.14 13.17 3.68
CA VAL A 306 7.58 12.98 3.50
C VAL A 306 8.03 11.60 3.96
N LYS A 307 8.78 10.88 3.11
CA LYS A 307 9.35 9.56 3.42
C LYS A 307 10.79 9.71 3.94
N VAL A 308 11.04 9.15 5.13
CA VAL A 308 12.28 9.38 5.89
C VAL A 308 13.06 8.09 6.10
N GLY A 309 14.34 8.12 5.71
CA GLY A 309 15.31 7.06 5.99
C GLY A 309 16.32 6.88 4.88
N ILE A 310 17.61 7.10 5.17
CA ILE A 310 18.72 6.86 4.24
C ILE A 310 19.64 5.80 4.83
N GLY A 311 19.69 4.64 4.17
CA GLY A 311 20.46 3.47 4.57
C GLY A 311 20.01 2.62 5.77
N PRO A 312 18.83 2.78 6.42
CA PRO A 312 18.46 1.93 7.56
C PRO A 312 17.93 0.55 7.15
N GLY A 313 17.61 0.34 5.87
CA GLY A 313 17.02 -0.91 5.38
C GLY A 313 17.96 -2.10 5.55
N SER A 314 17.41 -3.26 5.91
CA SER A 314 18.18 -4.49 6.24
C SER A 314 19.06 -5.03 5.11
N ILE A 315 18.87 -4.54 3.89
CA ILE A 315 19.55 -4.96 2.67
C ILE A 315 20.20 -3.77 1.94
N CYS A 316 20.20 -2.59 2.56
CA CYS A 316 20.78 -1.39 1.99
C CYS A 316 22.21 -1.23 2.48
N THR A 317 23.13 -0.94 1.56
CA THR A 317 24.54 -0.75 1.86
C THR A 317 25.01 0.68 1.61
N THR A 318 24.10 1.63 1.32
CA THR A 318 24.40 3.06 1.11
C THR A 318 25.33 3.64 2.17
N ARG A 319 25.10 3.35 3.46
CA ARG A 319 25.95 3.85 4.56
C ARG A 319 27.38 3.32 4.51
N ILE A 320 27.57 2.12 3.98
CA ILE A 320 28.87 1.47 3.89
C ILE A 320 29.58 1.86 2.59
N VAL A 321 28.87 1.84 1.47
CA VAL A 321 29.45 2.06 0.13
C VAL A 321 29.66 3.55 -0.14
N ALA A 322 28.67 4.39 0.16
CA ALA A 322 28.74 5.84 -0.07
C ALA A 322 29.17 6.64 1.17
N GLY A 323 29.11 6.05 2.37
CA GLY A 323 29.39 6.76 3.63
C GLY A 323 28.29 7.73 4.05
N VAL A 324 27.09 7.64 3.47
CA VAL A 324 25.98 8.60 3.66
C VAL A 324 24.82 7.96 4.42
N GLY A 325 24.33 8.65 5.45
CA GLY A 325 23.11 8.29 6.16
C GLY A 325 23.03 8.91 7.56
N VAL A 326 21.87 8.73 8.21
CA VAL A 326 21.61 9.19 9.59
C VAL A 326 20.89 8.06 10.34
N PRO A 327 21.28 7.74 11.59
CA PRO A 327 20.54 6.80 12.44
C PRO A 327 19.03 7.10 12.45
N GLN A 328 18.22 6.04 12.32
CA GLN A 328 16.85 6.17 11.83
C GLN A 328 15.94 6.93 12.80
N LEU A 329 16.12 6.74 14.10
CA LEU A 329 15.32 7.42 15.11
C LEU A 329 15.57 8.92 15.09
N SER A 330 16.84 9.35 15.08
CA SER A 330 17.20 10.77 14.96
C SER A 330 16.69 11.39 13.66
N ALA A 331 16.79 10.66 12.54
CA ALA A 331 16.27 11.12 11.25
C ALA A 331 14.76 11.37 11.29
N ILE A 332 13.99 10.45 11.89
CA ILE A 332 12.54 10.59 12.08
C ILE A 332 12.25 11.81 12.95
N MET A 333 12.86 11.92 14.13
CA MET A 333 12.60 13.02 15.06
C MET A 333 12.90 14.39 14.43
N SER A 334 14.02 14.51 13.69
CA SER A 334 14.38 15.76 13.01
C SER A 334 13.40 16.13 11.88
N ALA A 335 12.95 15.14 11.11
CA ALA A 335 11.96 15.36 10.06
C ALA A 335 10.58 15.74 10.65
N VAL A 336 10.14 15.06 11.72
CA VAL A 336 8.87 15.33 12.39
C VAL A 336 8.84 16.75 12.95
N GLU A 337 9.90 17.19 13.63
CA GLU A 337 9.98 18.55 14.18
C GLU A 337 9.77 19.62 13.10
N THR A 338 10.25 19.35 11.89
CA THR A 338 10.08 20.24 10.73
C THR A 338 8.67 20.13 10.16
N ALA A 339 8.23 18.91 9.86
CA ALA A 339 6.97 18.65 9.16
C ALA A 339 5.73 19.01 9.98
N HIS A 340 5.79 18.88 11.30
CA HIS A 340 4.71 19.22 12.22
C HIS A 340 4.29 20.70 12.13
N LYS A 341 5.24 21.60 11.87
CA LYS A 341 4.98 23.05 11.71
C LYS A 341 4.06 23.35 10.52
N SER A 342 4.03 22.48 9.53
CA SER A 342 3.22 22.60 8.31
C SER A 342 2.06 21.60 8.25
N GLY A 343 1.85 20.79 9.30
CA GLY A 343 0.84 19.74 9.32
C GLY A 343 1.08 18.60 8.32
N VAL A 344 2.32 18.42 7.85
CA VAL A 344 2.69 17.38 6.88
C VAL A 344 3.11 16.11 7.62
N SER A 345 2.63 14.97 7.15
CA SER A 345 2.93 13.66 7.74
C SER A 345 4.33 13.16 7.38
N VAL A 346 4.96 12.44 8.30
CA VAL A 346 6.24 11.75 8.09
C VAL A 346 6.03 10.24 8.09
N ILE A 347 6.62 9.55 7.11
CA ILE A 347 6.59 8.09 6.98
C ILE A 347 7.99 7.54 7.25
N ALA A 348 8.14 6.72 8.28
CA ALA A 348 9.41 6.07 8.61
C ALA A 348 9.67 4.88 7.68
N ASP A 349 10.76 4.90 6.91
CA ASP A 349 11.08 3.86 5.91
C ASP A 349 12.38 3.13 6.24
N GLY A 350 12.26 1.83 6.56
CA GLY A 350 13.37 0.93 6.85
C GLY A 350 13.84 0.90 8.32
N GLY A 351 14.65 -0.12 8.64
CA GLY A 351 15.24 -0.33 9.98
C GLY A 351 14.33 -1.03 11.00
N ILE A 352 13.06 -1.27 10.69
CA ILE A 352 12.09 -1.93 11.58
C ILE A 352 12.27 -3.45 11.50
N LYS A 353 12.69 -4.08 12.59
CA LYS A 353 12.89 -5.52 12.72
C LYS A 353 11.77 -6.17 13.53
N TYR A 354 11.27 -5.45 14.54
CA TYR A 354 10.25 -5.93 15.47
C TYR A 354 9.08 -4.94 15.57
N SER A 355 7.95 -5.40 16.11
CA SER A 355 6.80 -4.52 16.40
C SER A 355 7.15 -3.40 17.40
N GLY A 356 8.12 -3.63 18.28
CA GLY A 356 8.68 -2.60 19.15
C GLY A 356 9.35 -1.45 18.38
N ASP A 357 10.04 -1.74 17.27
CA ASP A 357 10.66 -0.69 16.43
C ASP A 357 9.60 0.14 15.71
N LEU A 358 8.51 -0.50 15.25
CA LEU A 358 7.33 0.19 14.74
C LEU A 358 6.77 1.14 15.81
N ALA A 359 6.58 0.66 17.04
CA ALA A 359 6.10 1.49 18.14
C ALA A 359 7.03 2.68 18.43
N LYS A 360 8.35 2.46 18.47
CA LYS A 360 9.35 3.52 18.65
C LYS A 360 9.32 4.55 17.51
N ALA A 361 9.17 4.11 16.26
CA ALA A 361 9.07 5.01 15.11
C ALA A 361 7.82 5.90 15.19
N LEU A 362 6.66 5.34 15.57
CA LEU A 362 5.42 6.11 15.71
C LEU A 362 5.43 7.01 16.94
N ALA A 363 6.01 6.56 18.06
CA ALA A 363 6.25 7.37 19.26
C ALA A 363 7.18 8.57 18.97
N ALA A 364 8.17 8.40 18.10
CA ALA A 364 9.03 9.49 17.62
C ALA A 364 8.31 10.48 16.69
N GLY A 365 7.02 10.26 16.40
CA GLY A 365 6.14 11.19 15.70
C GLY A 365 5.83 10.83 14.25
N ALA A 366 6.36 9.72 13.72
CA ALA A 366 5.95 9.27 12.39
C ALA A 366 4.43 8.97 12.35
N SER A 367 3.78 9.33 11.24
CA SER A 367 2.36 9.07 11.03
C SER A 367 2.11 7.59 10.72
N ALA A 368 3.03 6.95 10.00
CA ALA A 368 3.02 5.54 9.66
C ALA A 368 4.46 5.07 9.37
N ALA A 369 4.64 3.76 9.18
CA ALA A 369 5.92 3.19 8.75
C ALA A 369 5.79 2.36 7.47
N MET A 370 6.81 2.44 6.61
CA MET A 370 6.97 1.61 5.43
C MET A 370 7.85 0.39 5.76
N ILE A 371 7.33 -0.79 5.47
CA ILE A 371 7.94 -2.08 5.84
C ILE A 371 8.26 -2.90 4.59
N GLY A 372 9.49 -3.40 4.51
CA GLY A 372 9.97 -4.30 3.45
C GLY A 372 10.13 -5.73 3.93
N SER A 373 11.25 -6.03 4.61
CA SER A 373 11.68 -7.39 4.98
C SER A 373 10.66 -8.20 5.75
N LEU A 374 9.86 -7.57 6.62
CA LEU A 374 8.86 -8.29 7.39
C LEU A 374 7.69 -8.80 6.55
N LEU A 375 7.40 -8.15 5.42
CA LEU A 375 6.32 -8.49 4.48
C LEU A 375 6.82 -9.30 3.27
N ALA A 376 8.12 -9.24 2.96
CA ALA A 376 8.70 -9.96 1.81
C ALA A 376 8.50 -11.48 1.85
N GLY A 377 8.35 -12.06 3.05
CA GLY A 377 8.16 -13.51 3.25
C GLY A 377 6.71 -14.00 3.18
N THR A 378 5.73 -13.15 2.86
CA THR A 378 4.30 -13.53 2.91
C THR A 378 3.79 -14.18 1.63
N ASP A 379 2.60 -14.76 1.69
CA ASP A 379 1.95 -15.41 0.54
C ASP A 379 1.68 -14.46 -0.63
N GLU A 380 1.37 -13.21 -0.31
CA GLU A 380 0.93 -12.19 -1.26
C GLU A 380 2.08 -11.38 -1.86
N SER A 381 3.27 -11.42 -1.24
CA SER A 381 4.47 -10.82 -1.84
C SER A 381 4.86 -11.56 -3.12
N PRO A 382 5.48 -10.89 -4.10
CA PRO A 382 5.94 -11.53 -5.33
C PRO A 382 7.09 -12.50 -5.07
N GLY A 383 7.36 -13.38 -6.04
CA GLY A 383 8.40 -14.41 -5.96
C GLY A 383 7.91 -15.75 -5.40
N GLU A 384 8.71 -16.79 -5.66
CA GLU A 384 8.39 -18.17 -5.29
C GLU A 384 8.92 -18.53 -3.90
N VAL A 385 8.21 -19.46 -3.25
CA VAL A 385 8.68 -20.09 -2.01
C VAL A 385 9.58 -21.26 -2.39
N TYR A 386 10.80 -21.28 -1.86
CA TYR A 386 11.75 -22.38 -2.08
C TYR A 386 12.28 -22.94 -0.76
N LEU A 387 12.71 -24.20 -0.80
CA LEU A 387 13.23 -24.91 0.37
C LEU A 387 14.74 -24.70 0.47
N HIS A 388 15.22 -24.29 1.65
CA HIS A 388 16.64 -24.21 1.98
C HIS A 388 16.87 -24.79 3.37
N GLN A 389 17.73 -25.82 3.46
CA GLN A 389 18.03 -26.52 4.73
C GLN A 389 16.77 -26.96 5.50
N GLY A 390 15.74 -27.44 4.78
CA GLY A 390 14.49 -27.93 5.38
C GLY A 390 13.53 -26.84 5.87
N ARG A 391 13.81 -25.56 5.62
CA ARG A 391 12.92 -24.42 5.91
C ARG A 391 12.51 -23.70 4.63
N SER A 392 11.31 -23.15 4.60
CA SER A 392 10.79 -22.39 3.46
C SER A 392 11.23 -20.93 3.51
N PHE A 393 11.73 -20.41 2.39
CA PHE A 393 12.20 -19.03 2.23
C PHE A 393 11.60 -18.38 0.98
N LYS A 394 11.65 -17.05 0.93
CA LYS A 394 11.44 -16.24 -0.27
C LYS A 394 12.64 -15.35 -0.54
N ALA A 395 12.90 -15.09 -1.81
CA ALA A 395 13.96 -14.16 -2.23
C ALA A 395 13.60 -12.73 -1.83
N TYR A 396 14.58 -11.97 -1.35
CA TYR A 396 14.41 -10.57 -0.95
C TYR A 396 15.63 -9.77 -1.36
N ARG A 397 15.44 -8.67 -2.10
CA ARG A 397 16.56 -7.88 -2.63
C ARG A 397 16.34 -6.37 -2.55
N GLY A 398 17.44 -5.64 -2.41
CA GLY A 398 17.44 -4.19 -2.32
C GLY A 398 17.25 -3.58 -3.68
N MET A 399 16.57 -2.43 -3.74
CA MET A 399 16.47 -1.70 -5.00
C MET A 399 17.85 -1.25 -5.52
N GLY A 400 18.86 -1.18 -4.64
CA GLY A 400 20.26 -0.91 -4.99
C GLY A 400 21.09 -2.16 -5.27
N SER A 401 20.50 -3.37 -5.27
CA SER A 401 21.21 -4.58 -5.70
C SER A 401 21.42 -4.55 -7.21
N VAL A 402 22.46 -5.25 -7.68
CA VAL A 402 22.74 -5.38 -9.11
C VAL A 402 21.54 -5.95 -9.86
N GLY A 403 20.88 -6.98 -9.32
CA GLY A 403 19.74 -7.61 -9.98
C GLY A 403 18.48 -6.74 -10.03
N ALA A 404 18.26 -5.86 -9.05
CA ALA A 404 17.17 -4.88 -9.10
C ALA A 404 17.50 -3.72 -10.05
N MET A 405 18.72 -3.19 -9.99
CA MET A 405 19.17 -2.08 -10.83
C MET A 405 19.14 -2.44 -12.31
N ALA A 406 19.57 -3.65 -12.66
CA ALA A 406 19.49 -4.19 -14.02
C ALA A 406 18.04 -4.32 -14.55
N ARG A 407 17.03 -4.27 -13.67
CA ARG A 407 15.60 -4.32 -14.02
C ARG A 407 14.88 -2.97 -13.90
N GLY A 408 15.60 -1.88 -13.72
CA GLY A 408 15.05 -0.52 -13.84
C GLY A 408 15.07 0.33 -12.58
N SER A 409 15.80 -0.05 -11.53
CA SER A 409 16.01 0.81 -10.35
C SER A 409 17.34 1.56 -10.35
N ALA A 410 18.16 1.47 -11.40
CA ALA A 410 19.46 2.14 -11.47
C ALA A 410 19.37 3.68 -11.35
N ASP A 411 18.31 4.28 -11.88
CA ASP A 411 18.07 5.73 -11.82
C ASP A 411 17.80 6.23 -10.40
N ARG A 412 17.27 5.36 -9.51
CA ARG A 412 17.10 5.66 -8.07
C ARG A 412 18.43 6.03 -7.41
N TYR A 413 19.52 5.46 -7.91
CA TYR A 413 20.89 5.60 -7.40
C TYR A 413 21.78 6.38 -8.38
N PHE A 414 21.18 7.22 -9.25
CA PHE A 414 21.90 8.09 -10.19
C PHE A 414 22.80 7.35 -11.19
N GLN A 415 22.48 6.08 -11.48
CA GLN A 415 23.26 5.21 -12.37
C GLN A 415 22.51 4.82 -13.65
N ALA A 416 21.50 5.61 -14.05
CA ALA A 416 20.68 5.34 -15.24
C ALA A 416 21.50 5.24 -16.55
N GLU A 417 22.62 5.95 -16.63
CA GLU A 417 23.48 5.99 -17.83
C GLU A 417 24.48 4.80 -17.90
N VAL A 418 24.61 4.02 -16.83
CA VAL A 418 25.54 2.88 -16.77
C VAL A 418 24.93 1.66 -17.45
N ARG A 419 25.36 1.40 -18.69
CA ARG A 419 24.85 0.28 -19.51
C ARG A 419 25.48 -1.08 -19.19
N ASP A 420 26.69 -1.07 -18.66
CA ASP A 420 27.42 -2.30 -18.29
C ASP A 420 27.10 -2.64 -16.84
N THR A 421 26.39 -3.75 -16.62
CA THR A 421 25.97 -4.19 -15.28
C THR A 421 27.16 -4.50 -14.37
N LEU A 422 28.33 -4.84 -14.93
CA LEU A 422 29.56 -5.06 -14.17
C LEU A 422 30.19 -3.76 -13.64
N LYS A 423 29.78 -2.61 -14.17
CA LYS A 423 30.25 -1.27 -13.74
C LYS A 423 29.28 -0.57 -12.79
N LEU A 424 28.15 -1.20 -12.46
CA LEU A 424 27.25 -0.68 -11.44
C LEU A 424 27.93 -0.71 -10.08
N VAL A 425 27.71 0.34 -9.29
CA VAL A 425 28.14 0.45 -7.90
C VAL A 425 26.90 0.21 -7.03
N PRO A 426 26.66 -1.03 -6.58
CA PRO A 426 25.42 -1.37 -5.87
C PRO A 426 25.40 -0.80 -4.45
N GLU A 427 24.27 -0.22 -4.08
CA GLU A 427 23.96 0.27 -2.73
C GLU A 427 22.95 -0.65 -2.01
N GLY A 428 22.86 -1.91 -2.45
CA GLY A 428 22.09 -2.94 -1.79
C GLY A 428 22.56 -4.36 -2.13
N ILE A 429 22.03 -5.33 -1.39
CA ILE A 429 22.33 -6.75 -1.54
C ILE A 429 21.07 -7.56 -1.90
N GLU A 430 21.27 -8.83 -2.24
CA GLU A 430 20.22 -9.83 -2.37
C GLU A 430 20.38 -10.88 -1.28
N GLY A 431 19.27 -11.36 -0.76
CA GLY A 431 19.22 -12.36 0.29
C GLY A 431 17.90 -13.10 0.30
N GLN A 432 17.61 -13.73 1.42
CA GLN A 432 16.38 -14.50 1.61
C GLN A 432 15.76 -14.22 2.97
N VAL A 433 14.43 -14.28 3.03
CA VAL A 433 13.67 -14.13 4.26
C VAL A 433 12.85 -15.39 4.52
N PRO A 434 12.65 -15.80 5.79
CA PRO A 434 11.78 -16.92 6.11
C PRO A 434 10.38 -16.69 5.56
N TYR A 435 9.74 -17.77 5.10
CA TYR A 435 8.33 -17.76 4.74
C TYR A 435 7.45 -17.56 5.98
N LYS A 436 6.42 -16.72 5.87
CA LYS A 436 5.61 -16.25 7.02
C LYS A 436 4.11 -16.54 6.88
N GLY A 437 3.67 -17.15 5.79
CA GLY A 437 2.24 -17.32 5.51
C GLY A 437 1.54 -16.01 5.14
N PRO A 438 0.23 -15.87 5.42
CA PRO A 438 -0.55 -14.71 4.99
C PRO A 438 -0.12 -13.40 5.66
N VAL A 439 -0.13 -12.30 4.92
CA VAL A 439 0.26 -10.97 5.44
C VAL A 439 -0.60 -10.51 6.61
N SER A 440 -1.87 -10.91 6.66
CA SER A 440 -2.80 -10.55 7.74
C SER A 440 -2.29 -10.96 9.11
N GLY A 441 -1.64 -12.14 9.22
CA GLY A 441 -1.02 -12.59 10.46
C GLY A 441 0.14 -11.70 10.89
N VAL A 442 0.99 -11.28 9.94
CA VAL A 442 2.11 -10.37 10.21
C VAL A 442 1.60 -8.99 10.67
N LEU A 443 0.61 -8.43 9.97
CA LEU A 443 0.02 -7.14 10.34
C LEU A 443 -0.68 -7.18 11.69
N HIS A 444 -1.37 -8.28 12.01
CA HIS A 444 -1.99 -8.47 13.32
C HIS A 444 -0.94 -8.42 14.45
N GLN A 445 0.20 -9.08 14.28
CA GLN A 445 1.28 -9.06 15.28
C GLN A 445 1.94 -7.67 15.40
N LEU A 446 2.14 -6.97 14.28
CA LEU A 446 2.69 -5.61 14.29
C LEU A 446 1.75 -4.61 14.98
N ALA A 447 0.47 -4.64 14.63
CA ALA A 447 -0.56 -3.81 15.26
C ALA A 447 -0.73 -4.18 16.75
N GLY A 448 -0.73 -5.47 17.08
CA GLY A 448 -0.82 -5.94 18.47
C GLY A 448 0.34 -5.45 19.34
N GLY A 449 1.57 -5.50 18.82
CA GLY A 449 2.75 -4.96 19.52
C GLY A 449 2.69 -3.44 19.71
N LEU A 450 2.19 -2.70 18.71
CA LEU A 450 1.94 -1.27 18.83
C LEU A 450 0.90 -0.95 19.91
N LYS A 451 -0.25 -1.64 19.90
CA LYS A 451 -1.31 -1.48 20.90
C LYS A 451 -0.81 -1.79 22.31
N ALA A 452 0.04 -2.81 22.46
CA ALA A 452 0.69 -3.12 23.74
C ALA A 452 1.59 -1.96 24.21
N ALA A 453 2.44 -1.43 23.32
CA ALA A 453 3.29 -0.28 23.65
C ALA A 453 2.47 0.96 24.04
N MET A 454 1.38 1.23 23.32
CA MET A 454 0.43 2.31 23.64
C MET A 454 -0.21 2.11 25.02
N GLY A 455 -0.60 0.88 25.37
CA GLY A 455 -1.12 0.55 26.70
C GLY A 455 -0.08 0.77 27.82
N TYR A 456 1.19 0.43 27.59
CA TYR A 456 2.28 0.68 28.55
C TYR A 456 2.60 2.17 28.74
N VAL A 457 2.48 2.97 27.68
CA VAL A 457 2.71 4.43 27.73
C VAL A 457 1.46 5.18 28.21
N GLY A 458 0.27 4.58 28.09
CA GLY A 458 -1.01 5.19 28.44
C GLY A 458 -1.59 6.09 27.36
N GLY A 459 -1.29 5.83 26.08
CA GLY A 459 -1.83 6.58 24.94
C GLY A 459 -3.07 5.89 24.36
N ARG A 460 -4.22 6.57 24.36
CA ARG A 460 -5.48 6.02 23.82
C ARG A 460 -5.50 5.92 22.29
N ASP A 461 -4.82 6.83 21.63
CA ASP A 461 -4.68 6.93 20.18
C ASP A 461 -3.24 7.35 19.83
N LEU A 462 -2.90 7.41 18.53
CA LEU A 462 -1.55 7.75 18.11
C LEU A 462 -1.14 9.20 18.40
N ALA A 463 -2.07 10.13 18.60
CA ALA A 463 -1.73 11.49 18.99
C ALA A 463 -1.31 11.53 20.47
N ASP A 464 -2.14 10.94 21.34
CA ASP A 464 -1.88 10.79 22.78
C ASP A 464 -0.60 9.98 23.04
N PHE A 465 -0.37 8.92 22.25
CA PHE A 465 0.85 8.11 22.34
C PHE A 465 2.13 8.92 22.06
N ARG A 466 2.12 9.79 21.05
CA ARG A 466 3.27 10.65 20.71
C ARG A 466 3.54 11.71 21.77
N GLU A 467 2.48 12.30 22.32
CA GLU A 467 2.60 13.34 23.36
C GLU A 467 3.15 12.77 24.67
N ARG A 468 2.75 11.54 25.02
CA ARG A 468 3.17 10.88 26.27
C ARG A 468 4.49 10.12 26.18
N ALA A 469 4.89 9.72 24.98
CA ALA A 469 6.06 8.87 24.80
C ALA A 469 7.34 9.55 25.30
N THR A 470 8.01 8.89 26.25
CA THR A 470 9.34 9.28 26.72
C THR A 470 10.32 8.16 26.41
N PHE A 471 11.46 8.49 25.80
CA PHE A 471 12.50 7.51 25.51
C PHE A 471 13.58 7.52 26.60
N VAL A 472 14.06 6.34 26.96
CA VAL A 472 15.27 6.15 27.76
C VAL A 472 16.37 5.58 26.88
N ARG A 473 17.58 6.15 26.93
CA ARG A 473 18.75 5.63 26.23
C ARG A 473 19.31 4.44 26.98
N ILE A 474 19.73 3.43 26.25
CA ILE A 474 20.33 2.21 26.80
C ILE A 474 21.75 2.00 26.27
N SER A 475 22.52 1.16 26.95
CA SER A 475 23.79 0.66 26.45
C SER A 475 23.59 -0.64 25.67
N ASN A 476 24.64 -1.14 25.01
CA ASN A 476 24.62 -2.47 24.41
C ASN A 476 24.31 -3.58 25.42
N ALA A 477 24.68 -3.43 26.69
CA ALA A 477 24.30 -4.39 27.73
C ALA A 477 22.78 -4.36 27.99
N GLY A 478 22.17 -3.17 28.00
CA GLY A 478 20.72 -3.02 28.10
C GLY A 478 19.98 -3.60 26.90
N LEU A 479 20.56 -3.51 25.68
CA LEU A 479 19.99 -4.18 24.51
C LEU A 479 20.03 -5.71 24.66
N ARG A 480 21.15 -6.26 25.11
CA ARG A 480 21.28 -7.72 25.37
C ARG A 480 20.31 -8.18 26.46
N GLU A 481 20.12 -7.39 27.51
CA GLU A 481 19.11 -7.64 28.56
C GLU A 481 17.68 -7.59 28.00
N SER A 482 17.40 -6.69 27.06
CA SER A 482 16.06 -6.54 26.45
C SER A 482 15.63 -7.76 25.62
N HIS A 483 16.60 -8.47 25.03
CA HIS A 483 16.35 -9.71 24.30
C HIS A 483 16.26 -10.92 25.24
N ALA A 484 15.63 -12.00 24.81
CA ALA A 484 15.69 -13.26 25.56
C ALA A 484 17.15 -13.72 25.72
N HIS A 485 17.60 -13.87 26.96
CA HIS A 485 18.98 -14.21 27.31
C HIS A 485 19.00 -15.35 28.35
N ASP A 486 20.13 -16.05 28.43
CA ASP A 486 20.39 -17.15 29.38
C ASP A 486 19.40 -18.35 29.32
N VAL A 487 18.74 -18.53 28.17
CA VAL A 487 17.83 -19.66 27.89
C VAL A 487 17.95 -20.16 26.45
N THR A 488 17.64 -21.44 26.23
CA THR A 488 17.51 -22.01 24.88
C THR A 488 16.06 -21.88 24.41
N ILE A 489 15.83 -21.16 23.30
CA ILE A 489 14.51 -21.03 22.69
C ILE A 489 14.09 -22.38 22.09
N THR A 490 13.05 -23.00 22.63
CA THR A 490 12.52 -24.28 22.14
C THR A 490 11.38 -24.12 21.14
N ARG A 491 10.67 -22.98 21.18
CA ARG A 491 9.59 -22.60 20.26
C ARG A 491 9.66 -21.10 20.00
N GLU A 492 9.79 -20.72 18.74
CA GLU A 492 9.77 -19.31 18.35
C GLU A 492 8.34 -18.77 18.34
N SER A 493 8.20 -17.49 18.67
CA SER A 493 6.91 -16.78 18.59
C SER A 493 6.82 -15.99 17.29
N PRO A 494 5.63 -15.84 16.67
CA PRO A 494 5.49 -15.14 15.38
C PRO A 494 6.02 -13.69 15.36
N ASN A 495 6.01 -13.02 16.51
CA ASN A 495 6.46 -11.64 16.72
C ASN A 495 7.93 -11.52 17.17
N TYR A 496 8.60 -12.63 17.42
CA TYR A 496 10.00 -12.70 17.85
C TYR A 496 10.67 -13.95 17.25
N PRO A 497 11.03 -13.91 15.96
CA PRO A 497 11.84 -14.98 15.36
C PRO A 497 13.21 -14.97 16.05
N GLY A 498 13.65 -16.12 16.54
CA GLY A 498 14.92 -16.26 17.25
C GLY A 498 16.07 -15.89 16.31
N GLY A 499 16.68 -14.72 16.51
CA GLY A 499 17.76 -14.26 15.65
C GLY A 499 18.20 -12.83 15.97
N ALA A 500 19.08 -12.69 16.96
CA ALA A 500 20.07 -11.63 17.02
C ALA A 500 21.41 -12.27 17.38
#